data_AF-A0A2D4IV08-F1
#
_entry.id   AF-A0A2D4IV08-F1
#
_cell.length_a   1.000
_cell.length_b   1.000
_cell.length_c   1.000
_cell.angle_alpha   90.00
_cell.angle_beta   90.00
_cell.angle_gamma   90.00
#
_symmetry.space_group_name_H-M   'P 1'
#
loop_
_entity.id
_entity.type
_entity.pdbx_description
1 polymer ?
#
loop_
_entity_poly.entity_id
_entity_poly.type
_entity_poly.pdbx_seq_one_letter_code
_entity_poly.pdbx_strand_id
1 'polypeptide(L)'
;TFPKLMEQPDIMDALRSSWAEKESTLKRSEKRDHEFLKSVFVLVYHDTVYPLLQSVSLPEYKWAEEESEGTRWRIIAEFLKKKPGRRGNSFFFIIMGNTKKTF
;
A
#
# COMPACT_ATOMS: atom_id res chain seq x y z
N THR A 1 -14.57 -0.38 3.43
CA THR A 1 -15.16 0.35 2.27
C THR A 1 -14.18 1.41 1.82
N PHE A 2 -14.37 2.00 0.64
CA PHE A 2 -13.45 3.03 0.13
C PHE A 2 -13.37 4.29 1.03
N PRO A 3 -14.47 4.78 1.64
CA PRO A 3 -14.37 5.87 2.63
C PRO A 3 -13.48 5.54 3.82
N LYS A 4 -13.61 4.34 4.41
CA LYS A 4 -12.76 3.88 5.53
C LYS A 4 -11.27 3.83 5.16
N LEU A 5 -10.96 3.54 3.91
CA LEU A 5 -9.58 3.57 3.41
C LEU A 5 -9.02 5.00 3.40
N MET A 6 -9.83 6.00 3.01
CA MET A 6 -9.40 7.40 2.95
C MET A 6 -9.03 7.98 4.33
N GLU A 7 -9.51 7.37 5.41
CA GLU A 7 -9.18 7.73 6.79
C GLU A 7 -7.84 7.14 7.27
N GLN A 8 -7.24 6.22 6.51
CA GLN A 8 -6.04 5.48 6.90
C GLN A 8 -4.90 5.69 5.89
N PRO A 9 -4.08 6.74 6.06
CA PRO A 9 -3.05 7.12 5.09
C PRO A 9 -1.98 6.05 4.88
N ASP A 10 -1.66 5.28 5.91
CA ASP A 10 -0.70 4.18 5.85
C ASP A 10 -1.19 2.99 4.99
N ILE A 11 -2.49 2.66 5.04
CA ILE A 11 -3.10 1.67 4.15
C ILE A 11 -3.22 2.24 2.72
N MET A 12 -3.49 3.53 2.58
CA MET A 12 -3.47 4.20 1.26
C MET A 12 -2.09 4.13 0.62
N ASP A 13 -1.02 4.30 1.39
CA ASP A 13 0.35 4.15 0.88
C ASP A 13 0.63 2.70 0.48
N ALA A 14 0.15 1.71 1.25
CA ALA A 14 0.23 0.31 0.86
C ALA A 14 -0.49 0.03 -0.47
N LEU A 15 -1.67 0.63 -0.71
CA LEU A 15 -2.38 0.55 -1.98
C LEU A 15 -1.56 1.18 -3.13
N ARG A 16 -1.06 2.39 -2.94
CA ARG A 16 -0.26 3.11 -3.96
C ARG A 16 0.97 2.32 -4.37
N SER A 17 1.72 1.81 -3.40
CA SER A 17 2.91 1.03 -3.67
C SER A 17 2.59 -0.28 -4.38
N SER A 18 1.55 -1.00 -3.95
CA SER A 18 1.15 -2.25 -4.58
C SER A 18 0.59 -2.04 -5.99
N TRP A 19 -0.11 -0.92 -6.23
CA TRP A 19 -0.58 -0.52 -7.56
C TRP A 19 0.60 -0.20 -8.47
N ALA A 20 1.55 0.63 -8.02
CA ALA A 20 2.73 0.98 -8.82
C ALA A 20 3.56 -0.27 -9.20
N GLU A 21 3.72 -1.20 -8.27
CA GLU A 21 4.36 -2.49 -8.54
C GLU A 21 3.58 -3.28 -9.59
N LYS A 22 2.27 -3.48 -9.40
CA LYS A 22 1.45 -4.22 -10.37
C LYS A 22 1.46 -3.57 -11.74
N GLU A 23 1.27 -2.25 -11.79
CA GLU A 23 1.26 -1.46 -13.02
C GLU A 23 2.60 -1.53 -13.76
N SER A 24 3.73 -1.63 -13.04
CA SER A 24 5.05 -1.80 -13.66
C SER A 24 5.19 -3.09 -14.47
N THR A 25 4.42 -4.13 -14.13
CA THR A 25 4.43 -5.43 -14.82
C THR A 25 3.53 -5.48 -16.06
N LEU A 26 2.64 -4.50 -16.24
CA LEU A 26 1.67 -4.47 -17.34
C LEU A 26 2.29 -4.02 -18.64
N LYS A 27 1.87 -4.62 -19.76
CA LYS A 27 2.25 -4.21 -21.11
C LYS A 27 1.64 -2.86 -21.47
N ARG A 28 2.25 -2.16 -22.42
CA ARG A 28 1.75 -0.86 -22.92
C ARG A 28 0.32 -0.94 -23.49
N SER A 29 -0.04 -2.07 -24.11
CA SER A 29 -1.41 -2.30 -24.62
C SER A 29 -2.42 -2.42 -23.49
N GLU A 30 -2.09 -3.19 -22.45
CA GLU A 30 -2.90 -3.38 -21.25
C GLU A 30 -3.12 -2.06 -20.50
N LYS A 31 -2.09 -1.20 -20.41
CA LYS A 31 -2.21 0.13 -19.79
C LYS A 31 -3.14 1.11 -20.52
N ARG A 32 -3.50 0.82 -21.78
CA ARG A 32 -4.45 1.65 -22.55
C ARG A 32 -5.89 1.13 -22.47
N ASP A 33 -6.05 -0.10 -21.97
CA ASP A 33 -7.34 -0.73 -21.78
C ASP A 33 -7.87 -0.39 -20.38
N HIS A 34 -8.89 0.45 -20.34
CA HIS A 34 -9.46 0.96 -19.09
C HIS A 34 -10.24 -0.12 -18.33
N GLU A 35 -10.90 -1.05 -19.03
CA GLU A 35 -11.65 -2.13 -18.39
C GLU A 35 -10.68 -3.13 -17.77
N PHE A 36 -9.61 -3.46 -18.49
CA PHE A 36 -8.52 -4.25 -17.95
C PHE A 36 -7.91 -3.58 -16.71
N LEU A 37 -7.52 -2.31 -16.79
CA LEU A 37 -6.95 -1.58 -15.64
C LEU A 37 -7.89 -1.56 -14.43
N LYS A 38 -9.20 -1.37 -14.65
CA LYS A 38 -10.19 -1.42 -13.57
C LYS A 38 -10.21 -2.80 -12.91
N SER A 39 -10.18 -3.89 -13.69
CA SER A 39 -10.16 -5.25 -13.15
C SER A 39 -8.88 -5.52 -12.33
N VAL A 40 -7.73 -5.06 -12.82
CA VAL A 40 -6.45 -5.20 -12.12
C VAL A 40 -6.44 -4.38 -10.84
N PHE A 41 -7.00 -3.18 -10.86
CA PHE A 41 -7.10 -2.33 -9.68
C PHE A 41 -7.96 -2.99 -8.59
N VAL A 42 -9.11 -3.56 -8.97
CA VAL A 42 -9.98 -4.32 -8.05
C VAL A 42 -9.22 -5.49 -7.44
N LEU A 43 -8.44 -6.22 -8.24
CA LEU A 43 -7.58 -7.30 -7.74
C LEU A 43 -6.54 -6.80 -6.74
N VAL A 44 -5.80 -5.73 -7.08
CA VAL A 44 -4.82 -5.13 -6.17
C VAL A 44 -5.49 -4.70 -4.87
N TYR A 45 -6.65 -4.03 -4.94
CA TYR A 45 -7.42 -3.61 -3.77
C TYR A 45 -7.80 -4.80 -2.88
N HIS A 46 -8.32 -5.88 -3.45
CA HIS A 46 -8.73 -7.06 -2.71
C HIS A 46 -7.55 -7.85 -2.13
N ASP A 47 -6.40 -7.85 -2.80
CA ASP A 47 -5.21 -8.52 -2.29
C ASP A 47 -4.49 -7.70 -1.22
N THR A 48 -4.64 -6.37 -1.21
CA THR A 48 -3.84 -5.45 -0.37
C THR A 48 -4.67 -4.80 0.73
N VAL A 49 -5.62 -3.96 0.35
CA VAL A 49 -6.38 -3.09 1.24
C VAL A 49 -7.41 -3.90 2.01
N TYR A 50 -8.16 -4.77 1.33
CA TYR A 50 -9.25 -5.48 1.96
C TYR A 50 -8.79 -6.31 3.18
N PRO A 51 -7.71 -7.13 3.11
CA PRO A 51 -7.21 -7.88 4.25
C PRO A 51 -6.68 -6.97 5.37
N LEU A 52 -6.02 -5.86 5.04
CA LEU A 52 -5.54 -4.90 6.03
C LEU A 52 -6.69 -4.24 6.79
N LEU A 53 -7.78 -3.85 6.09
CA LEU A 53 -8.97 -3.25 6.71
C LEU A 53 -9.78 -4.22 7.57
N GLN A 54 -9.70 -5.52 7.29
CA GLN A 54 -10.38 -6.58 8.05
C GLN A 54 -9.45 -7.22 9.11
N SER A 55 -8.20 -6.78 9.20
CA SER A 55 -7.22 -7.38 10.10
C SER A 55 -7.54 -7.05 11.55
N VAL A 56 -7.62 -8.08 12.40
CA VAL A 56 -7.70 -7.93 13.86
C VAL A 56 -6.34 -7.70 14.51
N SER A 57 -5.25 -7.96 13.80
CA SER A 57 -3.88 -7.78 14.30
C SER A 57 -3.34 -6.39 14.04
N LEU A 58 -3.95 -5.63 13.11
CA LEU A 58 -3.57 -4.25 12.83
C LEU A 58 -4.25 -3.33 13.84
N PRO A 59 -3.51 -2.64 14.73
CA PRO A 59 -4.09 -1.69 15.68
C PRO A 59 -4.91 -0.61 14.98
N GLU A 60 -5.86 0.03 15.65
CA GLU A 60 -6.61 1.14 15.05
C GLU A 60 -5.69 2.30 14.63
N TYR A 61 -6.06 3.01 13.57
CA TYR A 61 -5.30 4.18 13.14
C TYR A 61 -5.52 5.33 14.12
N LYS A 62 -4.42 5.89 14.65
CA LYS A 62 -4.44 7.04 15.55
C LYS A 62 -3.35 8.02 15.11
N TRP A 63 -3.78 9.23 14.79
CA TRP A 63 -2.88 10.30 14.36
C TRP A 63 -2.01 10.79 15.54
N ALA A 64 -0.73 11.04 15.27
CA ALA A 64 0.23 11.59 16.25
C ALA A 64 0.53 10.67 17.45
N GLU A 65 0.33 9.36 17.30
CA GLU A 65 0.73 8.35 18.27
C GLU A 65 1.86 7.48 17.68
N GLU A 66 3.11 7.93 17.86
CA GLU A 66 4.29 7.37 17.18
C GLU A 66 4.48 5.85 17.39
N GLU A 67 4.23 5.34 18.60
CA GLU A 67 4.34 3.90 18.90
C GLU A 67 3.30 3.08 18.11
N SER A 68 2.06 3.59 18.05
CA SER A 68 0.98 2.99 17.28
C SER A 68 1.22 3.07 15.78
N GLU A 69 1.69 4.20 15.27
CA GLU A 69 2.08 4.39 13.86
C GLU A 69 3.23 3.45 13.47
N GLY A 70 4.28 3.36 14.30
CA GLY A 70 5.42 2.46 14.08
C GLY A 70 5.03 0.99 14.09
N THR A 71 4.12 0.60 14.98
CA THR A 71 3.60 -0.77 15.05
C THR A 71 2.76 -1.12 13.82
N ARG A 72 1.82 -0.24 13.43
CA ARG A 72 1.02 -0.41 12.21
C ARG A 72 1.91 -0.50 10.97
N TRP A 73 2.91 0.39 10.86
CA TRP A 73 3.86 0.38 9.76
C TRP A 73 4.59 -0.96 9.65
N ARG A 74 5.09 -1.50 10.76
CA ARG A 74 5.78 -2.80 10.78
C ARG A 74 4.86 -3.92 10.30
N ILE A 75 3.61 -3.95 10.77
CA ILE A 75 2.63 -4.98 10.38
C ILE A 75 2.31 -4.89 8.88
N ILE A 76 2.08 -3.68 8.37
CA ILE A 76 1.82 -3.45 6.95
C ILE A 76 3.03 -3.85 6.10
N ALA A 77 4.24 -3.46 6.49
CA ALA A 77 5.46 -3.82 5.78
C ALA A 77 5.67 -5.35 5.73
N GLU A 78 5.47 -6.04 6.85
CA GLU A 78 5.56 -7.50 6.89
C GLU A 78 4.45 -8.18 6.07
N PHE A 79 3.23 -7.63 6.06
CA PHE A 79 2.16 -8.10 5.19
C PHE A 79 2.52 -7.98 3.71
N LEU A 80 3.07 -6.84 3.28
CA LEU A 80 3.49 -6.62 1.90
C LEU A 80 4.65 -7.53 1.48
N LYS A 81 5.62 -7.80 2.37
CA LYS A 81 6.73 -8.73 2.10
C LYS A 81 6.30 -10.19 1.91
N LYS A 82 5.23 -10.63 2.57
CA LYS A 82 4.76 -12.02 2.53
C LYS A 82 4.07 -12.40 1.22
N LYS A 83 3.77 -11.45 0.34
CA LYS A 83 3.11 -11.74 -0.94
C LYS A 83 4.02 -12.56 -1.87
N PRO A 84 3.53 -13.67 -2.45
CA PRO A 84 4.30 -14.50 -3.37
C PRO A 84 4.45 -13.80 -4.74
N GLY A 85 5.40 -12.88 -4.81
CA GLY A 85 5.87 -12.16 -6.00
C GLY A 85 7.30 -11.63 -5.81
N ARG A 86 8.07 -12.31 -4.95
CA ARG A 86 9.36 -11.87 -4.37
C ARG A 86 10.40 -11.42 -5.41
N ARG A 87 10.86 -10.16 -5.32
CA ARG A 87 12.24 -9.71 -4.95
C ARG A 87 12.56 -8.32 -5.51
N GLY A 88 12.94 -7.39 -4.62
CA GLY A 88 13.98 -6.41 -4.90
C GLY A 88 13.56 -4.95 -5.04
N ASN A 89 13.99 -4.15 -4.06
CA ASN A 89 14.30 -2.70 -4.13
C ASN A 89 13.25 -1.73 -4.71
N SER A 90 12.42 -1.13 -3.84
CA SER A 90 12.22 0.35 -3.80
C SER A 90 11.35 0.86 -2.64
N PHE A 91 11.28 0.18 -1.48
CA PHE A 91 10.52 0.73 -0.34
C PHE A 91 11.34 1.66 0.56
N PHE A 92 12.68 1.60 0.49
CA PHE A 92 13.55 2.30 1.43
C PHE A 92 13.75 3.79 1.10
N PHE A 93 13.55 4.22 -0.15
CA PHE A 93 13.92 5.58 -0.59
C PHE A 93 12.75 6.56 -0.75
N ILE A 94 11.52 6.08 -0.93
CA ILE A 94 10.39 6.97 -1.26
C ILE A 94 9.80 7.64 -0.01
N ILE A 95 9.76 6.94 1.13
CA ILE A 95 9.18 7.49 2.36
C ILE A 95 10.17 8.37 3.14
N MET A 96 11.47 8.04 3.17
CA MET A 96 12.50 8.88 3.83
C MET A 96 12.93 10.11 3.02
N GLY A 97 12.59 10.20 1.73
CA GLY A 97 12.92 11.37 0.90
C GLY A 97 12.12 12.63 1.23
N ASN A 98 11.03 12.53 2.00
CA ASN A 98 10.14 13.66 2.31
C ASN A 98 10.31 14.27 3.71
N THR A 99 11.32 13.86 4.50
CA THR A 99 11.53 14.41 5.85
C THR A 99 12.84 15.19 6.04
N LYS A 100 13.54 15.57 4.96
CA LYS A 100 14.70 16.48 5.05
C LYS A 100 14.61 17.65 4.07
N LYS A 101 13.68 18.57 4.33
CA LYS A 101 13.80 19.99 3.97
C LYS A 101 13.10 20.85 5.02
N THR A 102 13.78 21.03 6.15
CA THR A 102 13.60 22.18 7.04
C THR A 102 14.96 22.49 7.67
N PHE A 103 15.36 23.75 7.50
CA PHE A 103 16.65 24.40 7.79
C PHE A 103 17.76 24.20 6.77
#